data_AF-A0A0D2SUN0-F1
#
_entry.id   AF-A0A0D2SUN0-F1
#
_cell.length_a   1.000
_cell.length_b   1.000
_cell.length_c   1.000
_cell.angle_alpha   90.00
_cell.angle_beta   90.00
_cell.angle_gamma   90.00
#
_symmetry.space_group_name_H-M   'P 1'
#
loop_
_entity.id
_entity.type
_entity.pdbx_description
1 polymer ?
#
loop_
_entity_poly.entity_id
_entity_poly.type
_entity_poly.pdbx_seq_one_letter_code
_entity_poly.pdbx_strand_id
1 'polypeptide(L)'
;MSKNQKAIYYLATDSLKSAKTTPFLEKLVQKDIEVLYLIEPVDEVAIQNLQTYKEKKFVDISKEDLELGDEVEVKERETKQEYNLLYDWVKQQLGDKVAKVQISKRLSSSPCVLISGKFGWSANMEKLMKAKALGDTASLEFMRGRRILEINPDHPIIKDLNVRPC
;
A
#
# COMPACT_ATOMS: atom_id res chain seq x y z
N MET A 1 11.32 3.55 -17.96
CA MET A 1 12.02 2.88 -16.82
C MET A 1 13.45 3.35 -16.69
N SER A 2 13.80 3.88 -15.52
CA SER A 2 15.18 4.29 -15.21
C SER A 2 16.13 3.08 -15.13
N LYS A 3 17.43 3.28 -15.35
CA LYS A 3 18.44 2.20 -15.36
C LYS A 3 18.47 1.39 -14.05
N ASN A 4 18.09 2.00 -12.93
CA ASN A 4 18.12 1.40 -11.60
C ASN A 4 16.79 0.76 -11.17
N GLN A 5 15.74 0.85 -11.99
CA GLN A 5 14.43 0.33 -11.65
C GLN A 5 14.41 -1.21 -11.70
N LYS A 6 14.22 -1.85 -10.53
CA LYS A 6 14.28 -3.32 -10.38
C LYS A 6 12.97 -4.05 -10.68
N ALA A 7 11.85 -3.33 -10.69
CA ALA A 7 10.50 -3.90 -10.84
C ALA A 7 9.60 -3.05 -11.74
N ILE A 8 8.56 -3.69 -12.28
CA ILE A 8 7.45 -2.99 -12.95
C ILE A 8 6.39 -2.71 -11.90
N TYR A 9 6.21 -1.45 -11.55
CA TYR A 9 5.22 -1.04 -10.57
C TYR A 9 3.85 -0.89 -11.23
N TYR A 10 2.81 -1.37 -10.56
CA TYR A 10 1.45 -1.24 -11.05
C TYR A 10 0.49 -0.92 -9.90
N LEU A 11 -0.68 -0.39 -10.28
CA LEU A 11 -1.80 -0.16 -9.39
C LEU A 11 -3.09 -0.60 -10.09
N ALA A 12 -3.84 -1.50 -9.44
CA ALA A 12 -5.17 -1.87 -9.87
C ALA A 12 -6.24 -1.00 -9.22
N THR A 13 -7.08 -0.35 -10.02
CA THR A 13 -8.17 0.53 -9.57
C THR A 13 -9.39 0.42 -10.48
N ASP A 14 -10.50 1.07 -10.10
CA ASP A 14 -11.73 1.06 -10.90
C ASP A 14 -11.80 2.13 -11.99
N SER A 15 -10.91 3.14 -11.97
CA SER A 15 -10.89 4.18 -12.99
C SER A 15 -9.55 4.90 -13.05
N LEU A 16 -9.25 5.49 -14.21
CA LEU A 16 -8.07 6.34 -14.38
C LEU A 16 -8.07 7.54 -13.40
N LYS A 17 -9.25 8.05 -13.04
CA LYS A 17 -9.38 9.14 -12.06
C LYS A 17 -8.93 8.66 -10.67
N SER A 18 -9.45 7.51 -10.23
CA SER A 18 -9.06 6.88 -8.96
C SER A 18 -7.56 6.58 -8.90
N ALA A 19 -7.00 6.08 -10.00
CA ALA A 19 -5.56 5.83 -10.11
C ALA A 19 -4.74 7.11 -9.94
N LYS A 20 -5.12 8.22 -10.59
CA LYS A 20 -4.33 9.46 -10.54
C LYS A 20 -4.39 10.21 -9.21
N THR A 21 -5.46 10.06 -8.44
CA THR A 21 -5.66 10.80 -7.17
C THR A 21 -5.30 10.00 -5.94
N THR A 22 -4.75 8.80 -6.11
CA THR A 22 -4.49 7.90 -4.98
C THR A 22 -3.23 8.27 -4.20
N PRO A 23 -3.24 8.15 -2.87
CA PRO A 23 -2.06 8.39 -2.04
C PRO A 23 -0.91 7.41 -2.29
N PHE A 24 -1.17 6.24 -2.90
CA PHE A 24 -0.11 5.26 -3.18
C PHE A 24 0.96 5.79 -4.12
N LEU A 25 0.65 6.79 -4.96
CA LEU A 25 1.54 7.30 -5.99
C LEU A 25 2.50 8.40 -5.55
N GLU A 26 2.24 9.06 -4.42
CA GLU A 26 2.85 10.36 -4.09
C GLU A 26 4.38 10.34 -4.20
N LYS A 27 5.05 9.41 -3.50
CA LYS A 27 6.52 9.34 -3.52
C LYS A 27 7.09 8.70 -4.79
N LEU A 28 6.31 7.85 -5.48
CA LEU A 28 6.73 7.28 -6.76
C LEU A 28 6.81 8.37 -7.83
N VAL A 29 5.82 9.27 -7.87
CA VAL A 29 5.81 10.43 -8.76
C VAL A 29 6.98 11.37 -8.44
N GLN A 30 7.25 11.64 -7.17
CA GLN A 30 8.40 12.46 -6.77
C GLN A 30 9.76 11.87 -7.19
N LYS A 31 9.85 10.54 -7.26
CA LYS A 31 11.06 9.81 -7.70
C LYS A 31 11.09 9.53 -9.20
N ASP A 32 10.14 10.08 -9.97
CA ASP A 32 10.00 9.83 -11.42
C ASP A 32 9.91 8.33 -11.75
N ILE A 33 9.20 7.57 -10.92
CA ILE A 33 8.96 6.14 -11.10
C ILE A 33 7.63 5.95 -11.82
N GLU A 34 7.69 5.38 -13.03
CA GLU A 34 6.52 5.03 -13.82
C GLU A 34 5.71 3.90 -13.16
N VAL A 35 4.39 4.07 -13.15
CA VAL A 35 3.42 3.09 -12.62
C VAL A 35 2.39 2.76 -13.69
N LEU A 36 2.16 1.46 -13.92
CA LEU A 36 1.11 0.97 -14.81
C LEU A 36 -0.25 1.02 -14.09
N TYR A 37 -1.23 1.69 -14.69
CA TYR A 37 -2.60 1.68 -14.19
C TYR A 37 -3.39 0.55 -14.83
N LEU A 38 -3.84 -0.37 -13.99
CA LEU A 38 -4.70 -1.48 -14.36
C LEU A 38 -6.12 -1.06 -13.99
N ILE A 39 -6.95 -0.80 -14.99
CA ILE A 39 -8.29 -0.22 -14.78
C ILE A 39 -9.40 -1.17 -15.21
N GLU A 40 -9.06 -2.26 -15.88
CA GLU A 40 -10.02 -3.31 -16.22
C GLU A 40 -9.95 -4.46 -15.19
N PRO A 41 -11.09 -5.07 -14.83
CA PRO A 41 -11.13 -6.16 -13.86
C PRO A 41 -10.22 -7.36 -14.20
N VAL A 42 -9.96 -7.60 -15.48
CA VAL A 42 -9.13 -8.72 -15.95
C VAL A 42 -7.63 -8.44 -15.79
N ASP A 43 -7.23 -7.17 -15.78
CA ASP A 43 -5.83 -6.74 -15.79
C ASP A 43 -5.06 -7.27 -14.58
N GLU A 44 -5.63 -7.12 -13.38
CA GLU A 44 -4.97 -7.53 -12.15
C GLU A 44 -4.74 -9.04 -12.11
N VAL A 45 -5.73 -9.83 -12.58
CA VAL A 45 -5.60 -11.29 -12.69
C VAL A 45 -4.52 -11.66 -13.71
N ALA A 46 -4.48 -10.97 -14.85
CA ALA A 46 -3.49 -11.22 -15.89
C ALA A 46 -2.07 -10.94 -15.40
N ILE A 47 -1.84 -9.81 -14.73
CA ILE A 47 -0.52 -9.43 -14.20
C ILE A 47 -0.07 -10.37 -13.08
N GLN A 48 -0.98 -10.79 -12.19
CA GLN A 48 -0.68 -11.78 -11.15
C GLN A 48 -0.23 -13.13 -11.74
N ASN A 49 -0.84 -13.56 -12.85
CA ASN A 49 -0.48 -14.80 -13.54
C ASN A 49 0.83 -14.68 -14.34
N LEU A 50 1.12 -13.51 -14.91
CA LEU A 50 2.32 -13.28 -15.72
C LEU A 50 3.60 -13.32 -14.87
N GLN A 51 3.53 -12.86 -13.62
CA GLN A 51 4.61 -12.79 -12.60
C GLN A 51 5.83 -11.93 -12.97
N THR A 52 6.43 -12.14 -14.14
CA THR A 52 7.62 -11.43 -14.61
C THR A 52 7.53 -11.06 -16.09
N TYR A 53 8.18 -9.97 -16.47
CA TYR A 53 8.39 -9.57 -17.86
C TYR A 53 9.81 -9.07 -18.03
N LYS A 54 10.57 -9.65 -18.97
CA LYS A 54 12.00 -9.33 -19.20
C LYS A 54 12.80 -9.30 -17.89
N GLU A 55 12.65 -10.36 -17.10
CA GLU A 55 13.33 -10.55 -15.79
C GLU A 55 12.90 -9.56 -14.68
N LYS A 56 11.94 -8.67 -14.94
CA LYS A 56 11.39 -7.74 -13.95
C LYS A 56 10.11 -8.30 -13.36
N LYS A 57 10.01 -8.30 -12.03
CA LYS A 57 8.78 -8.67 -11.31
C LYS A 57 7.77 -7.54 -11.36
N PHE A 58 6.48 -7.88 -11.36
CA PHE A 58 5.41 -6.93 -11.12
C PHE A 58 5.23 -6.69 -9.63
N VAL A 59 5.15 -5.42 -9.22
CA VAL A 59 4.97 -5.01 -7.82
C VAL A 59 3.74 -4.12 -7.70
N ASP A 60 2.80 -4.55 -6.86
CA ASP A 60 1.59 -3.80 -6.54
C ASP A 60 1.91 -2.71 -5.53
N ILE A 61 1.78 -1.45 -5.93
CA ILE A 61 2.10 -0.31 -5.06
C ILE A 61 1.07 -0.10 -3.94
N SER A 62 -0.04 -0.86 -3.93
CA SER A 62 -1.03 -0.89 -2.85
C SER A 62 -0.77 -1.97 -1.79
N LYS A 63 0.31 -2.75 -1.96
CA LYS A 63 0.73 -3.82 -1.03
C LYS A 63 1.92 -3.44 -0.17
N GLU A 64 2.17 -4.26 0.84
CA GLU A 64 3.20 -4.08 1.86
C GLU A 64 4.64 -4.17 1.35
N ASP A 65 4.90 -4.98 0.32
CA ASP A 65 6.24 -5.30 -0.18
C ASP A 65 6.83 -4.27 -1.15
N LEU A 66 6.35 -3.02 -1.08
CA LEU A 66 6.84 -1.92 -1.88
C LEU A 66 8.20 -1.43 -1.36
N GLU A 67 9.21 -1.48 -2.22
CA GLU A 67 10.55 -0.94 -1.98
C GLU A 67 10.85 0.20 -2.96
N LEU A 68 11.29 1.34 -2.44
CA LEU A 68 11.57 2.58 -3.20
C LEU A 68 13.05 3.04 -3.09
N GLY A 69 13.93 2.11 -2.70
CA GLY A 69 15.38 2.31 -2.57
C GLY A 69 15.86 2.54 -1.14
N ASP A 70 17.16 2.31 -0.92
CA ASP A 70 17.80 2.18 0.39
C ASP A 70 17.62 3.42 1.29
N GLU A 71 17.73 4.63 0.72
CA GLU A 71 17.56 5.89 1.48
C GLU A 71 16.18 6.00 2.14
N VAL A 72 15.12 5.53 1.45
CA VAL A 72 13.76 5.56 2.00
C VAL A 72 13.64 4.59 3.17
N GLU A 73 14.29 3.44 3.07
CA GLU A 73 14.27 2.43 4.13
C GLU A 73 15.07 2.84 5.35
N VAL A 74 16.20 3.53 5.16
CA VAL A 74 16.99 4.09 6.26
C VAL A 74 16.17 5.14 7.01
N LYS A 75 15.57 6.11 6.29
CA LYS A 75 14.72 7.14 6.92
C LYS A 75 13.55 6.50 7.68
N GLU A 76 12.90 5.48 7.11
CA GLU A 76 11.82 4.76 7.80
C GLU A 76 12.29 4.14 9.13
N ARG A 77 13.45 3.48 9.15
CA ARG A 77 13.99 2.83 10.35
C ARG A 77 14.32 3.84 11.45
N GLU A 78 14.90 4.98 11.08
CA GLU A 78 15.23 6.06 12.02
C GLU A 78 13.96 6.68 12.60
N THR A 79 13.00 7.04 11.75
CA THR A 79 11.75 7.67 12.19
C THR A 79 10.86 6.71 12.97
N LYS A 80 10.94 5.41 12.73
CA LYS A 80 10.14 4.42 13.45
C LYS A 80 10.31 4.54 14.97
N GLN A 81 11.55 4.71 15.44
CA GLN A 81 11.84 4.78 16.87
C GLN A 81 11.17 5.98 17.56
N GLU A 82 11.12 7.13 16.89
CA GLU A 82 10.52 8.37 17.42
C GLU A 82 8.99 8.27 17.52
N TYR A 83 8.35 7.55 16.58
CA TYR A 83 6.90 7.43 16.51
C TYR A 83 6.38 6.14 17.15
N ASN A 84 7.21 5.48 17.98
CA ASN A 84 6.86 4.17 18.52
C ASN A 84 5.56 4.20 19.34
N LEU A 85 5.45 5.18 20.24
CA LEU A 85 4.29 5.36 21.12
C LEU A 85 3.01 5.66 20.32
N LEU A 86 3.12 6.50 19.29
CA LEU A 86 1.97 6.85 18.46
C LEU A 86 1.44 5.61 17.72
N TYR A 87 2.29 4.79 17.10
CA TYR A 87 1.79 3.63 16.37
C TYR A 87 1.14 2.62 17.32
N ASP A 88 1.69 2.43 18.53
CA ASP A 88 1.15 1.51 19.53
C ASP A 88 -0.23 2.00 19.99
N TRP A 89 -0.36 3.30 20.26
CA TRP A 89 -1.64 3.91 20.60
C TRP A 89 -2.66 3.77 19.47
N VAL A 90 -2.30 4.10 18.22
CA VAL A 90 -3.19 3.95 17.06
C VAL A 90 -3.61 2.48 16.88
N LYS A 91 -2.68 1.54 17.05
CA LYS A 91 -2.97 0.11 16.96
C LYS A 91 -3.93 -0.34 18.07
N GLN A 92 -3.80 0.17 19.29
CA GLN A 92 -4.73 -0.09 20.38
C GLN A 92 -6.13 0.46 20.07
N GLN A 93 -6.23 1.69 19.57
CA GLN A 93 -7.53 2.29 19.19
C GLN A 93 -8.23 1.56 18.05
N LEU A 94 -7.47 1.06 17.07
CA LEU A 94 -8.02 0.33 15.93
C LEU A 94 -8.26 -1.15 16.21
N GLY A 95 -7.63 -1.71 17.24
CA GLY A 95 -7.77 -3.11 17.65
C GLY A 95 -7.61 -4.07 16.48
N ASP A 96 -8.62 -4.90 16.25
CA ASP A 96 -8.63 -5.91 15.20
C ASP A 96 -8.98 -5.39 13.80
N LYS A 97 -9.29 -4.10 13.63
CA LYS A 97 -9.61 -3.53 12.30
C LYS A 97 -8.41 -3.47 11.37
N VAL A 98 -7.20 -3.41 11.93
CA VAL A 98 -5.93 -3.40 11.18
C VAL A 98 -5.03 -4.53 11.65
N ALA A 99 -4.17 -5.06 10.79
CA ALA A 99 -3.16 -6.04 11.17
C ALA A 99 -2.07 -5.38 12.04
N LYS A 100 -1.55 -4.25 11.56
CA LYS A 100 -0.51 -3.45 12.21
C LYS A 100 -0.53 -2.01 11.68
N VAL A 101 0.22 -1.15 12.36
CA VAL A 101 0.49 0.24 11.97
C VAL A 101 1.98 0.37 11.67
N GLN A 102 2.37 1.05 10.59
CA GLN A 102 3.78 1.24 10.22
C GLN A 102 4.02 2.62 9.59
N ILE A 103 5.28 3.04 9.51
CA ILE A 103 5.66 4.24 8.78
C ILE A 103 5.50 3.99 7.28
N SER A 104 4.96 4.97 6.56
CA SER A 104 4.81 4.85 5.12
C SER A 104 6.11 5.06 4.37
N LYS A 105 6.37 4.17 3.42
CA LYS A 105 7.39 4.36 2.39
C LYS A 105 6.90 5.20 1.20
N ARG A 106 5.58 5.28 0.98
CA ARG A 106 4.96 5.75 -0.27
C ARG A 106 4.28 7.11 -0.19
N LEU A 107 3.95 7.55 1.03
CA LEU A 107 3.31 8.85 1.27
C LEU A 107 4.32 9.99 1.27
N SER A 108 3.84 11.17 0.87
CA SER A 108 4.52 12.45 1.04
C SER A 108 3.57 13.53 1.57
N SER A 109 2.38 13.66 0.99
CA SER A 109 1.39 14.69 1.35
C SER A 109 0.20 14.15 2.14
N SER A 110 -0.15 12.88 1.97
CA SER A 110 -1.28 12.31 2.73
C SER A 110 -0.86 11.92 4.15
N PRO A 111 -1.76 12.01 5.16
CA PRO A 111 -1.44 11.67 6.54
C PRO A 111 -1.32 10.15 6.77
N CYS A 112 -2.13 9.35 6.10
CA CYS A 112 -2.14 7.90 6.25
C CYS A 112 -2.79 7.21 5.04
N VAL A 113 -2.56 5.91 4.90
CA VAL A 113 -3.18 5.06 3.87
C VAL A 113 -3.33 3.62 4.36
N LEU A 114 -4.41 2.96 3.92
CA LEU A 114 -4.58 1.51 4.14
C LEU A 114 -3.99 0.73 2.97
N ILE A 115 -3.10 -0.20 3.28
CA ILE A 115 -2.48 -1.10 2.31
C ILE A 115 -2.95 -2.54 2.54
N SER A 116 -2.82 -3.34 1.50
CA SER A 116 -3.04 -4.78 1.58
C SER A 116 -1.76 -5.48 2.08
N GLY A 117 -1.91 -6.62 2.74
CA GLY A 117 -0.75 -7.45 3.09
C GLY A 117 -0.03 -7.93 1.82
N LYS A 118 1.23 -8.35 1.98
CA LYS A 118 2.04 -8.90 0.88
C LYS A 118 1.32 -10.05 0.15
N PHE A 119 0.76 -10.97 0.92
CA PHE A 119 0.01 -12.12 0.42
C PHE A 119 -1.50 -11.85 0.45
N GLY A 120 -2.25 -12.54 -0.41
CA GLY A 120 -3.71 -12.40 -0.49
C GLY A 120 -4.17 -11.30 -1.45
N TRP A 121 -5.45 -10.93 -1.30
CA TRP A 121 -6.15 -10.02 -2.19
C TRP A 121 -5.82 -8.55 -1.92
N SER A 122 -5.63 -7.80 -3.01
CA SER A 122 -5.67 -6.34 -2.98
C SER A 122 -7.08 -5.84 -2.63
N ALA A 123 -7.23 -4.54 -2.41
CA ALA A 123 -8.55 -3.92 -2.26
C ALA A 123 -9.39 -4.02 -3.54
N ASN A 124 -8.75 -3.93 -4.71
CA ASN A 124 -9.41 -4.05 -5.99
C ASN A 124 -9.89 -5.49 -6.26
N MET A 125 -9.04 -6.48 -5.99
CA MET A 125 -9.41 -7.89 -6.09
C MET A 125 -10.53 -8.27 -5.11
N GLU A 126 -10.49 -7.76 -3.88
CA GLU A 126 -11.57 -7.96 -2.92
C GLU A 126 -12.92 -7.44 -3.46
N LYS A 127 -12.92 -6.24 -4.05
CA LYS A 127 -14.12 -5.65 -4.68
C LYS A 127 -14.60 -6.48 -5.86
N LEU A 128 -13.69 -6.95 -6.71
CA LEU A 128 -13.99 -7.80 -7.86
C LEU A 128 -14.61 -9.14 -7.43
N MET A 129 -14.03 -9.79 -6.43
CA MET A 129 -14.50 -11.08 -5.93
C MET A 129 -15.86 -10.94 -5.25
N LYS A 130 -16.08 -9.88 -4.46
CA LYS A 130 -17.41 -9.58 -3.90
C LYS A 130 -18.47 -9.34 -4.97
N ALA A 131 -18.10 -8.70 -6.08
CA ALA A 131 -19.02 -8.47 -7.19
C ALA A 131 -19.35 -9.75 -7.99
N LYS A 132 -18.41 -10.71 -8.05
CA LYS A 132 -18.59 -11.98 -8.77
C LYS A 132 -19.20 -13.10 -7.91
N ALA A 133 -18.96 -13.08 -6.61
CA ALA A 133 -19.42 -14.14 -5.69
C ALA A 133 -20.90 -13.97 -5.36
N LEU A 134 -21.76 -14.65 -6.12
CA LEU A 134 -23.12 -15.00 -5.73
C LEU A 134 -23.08 -16.28 -4.86
N GLY A 135 -22.47 -16.24 -3.67
CA GLY A 135 -22.31 -17.45 -2.83
C GLY A 135 -21.53 -17.24 -1.53
N ASP A 136 -21.33 -18.32 -0.78
CA ASP A 136 -20.71 -18.33 0.55
C ASP A 136 -19.20 -17.98 0.49
N THR A 137 -18.89 -16.72 0.79
CA THR A 137 -17.52 -16.18 0.79
C THR A 137 -16.74 -16.47 2.07
N ALA A 138 -17.33 -17.17 3.05
CA ALA A 138 -16.67 -17.43 4.34
C ALA A 138 -15.33 -18.18 4.18
N SER A 139 -15.26 -19.09 3.20
CA SER A 139 -14.03 -19.84 2.89
C SER A 139 -12.92 -18.97 2.29
N LEU A 140 -13.22 -17.78 1.78
CA LEU A 140 -12.25 -16.88 1.13
C LEU A 140 -11.87 -15.68 2.01
N GLU A 141 -12.41 -15.59 3.22
CA GLU A 141 -12.18 -14.45 4.11
C GLU A 141 -10.70 -14.35 4.54
N PHE A 142 -10.00 -15.49 4.66
CA PHE A 142 -8.56 -15.51 4.92
C PHE A 142 -7.73 -14.83 3.81
N MET A 143 -8.21 -14.87 2.55
CA MET A 143 -7.53 -14.23 1.41
C MET A 143 -7.61 -12.71 1.47
N ARG A 144 -8.62 -12.15 2.13
CA ARG A 144 -8.76 -10.70 2.32
C ARG A 144 -7.65 -10.15 3.22
N GLY A 145 -7.33 -10.89 4.28
CA GLY A 145 -6.43 -10.45 5.34
C GLY A 145 -6.88 -9.16 6.03
N ARG A 146 -6.27 -8.86 7.17
CA ARG A 146 -6.42 -7.53 7.79
C ARG A 146 -5.52 -6.53 7.08
N ARG A 147 -6.02 -5.30 6.87
CA ARG A 147 -5.25 -4.22 6.22
C ARG A 147 -4.19 -3.67 7.16
N ILE A 148 -3.13 -3.10 6.60
CA ILE A 148 -2.08 -2.43 7.36
C ILE A 148 -2.29 -0.93 7.20
N LEU A 149 -2.22 -0.18 8.30
CA LEU A 149 -2.27 1.29 8.24
C LEU A 149 -0.84 1.82 8.14
N GLU A 150 -0.53 2.52 7.06
CA GLU A 150 0.69 3.31 6.98
C GLU A 150 0.41 4.75 7.37
N ILE A 151 1.30 5.35 8.17
CA ILE A 151 1.24 6.75 8.60
C ILE A 151 2.41 7.54 8.03
N ASN A 152 2.17 8.82 7.75
CA ASN A 152 3.18 9.75 7.24
C ASN A 152 3.71 10.65 8.37
N PRO A 153 4.91 10.39 8.92
CA PRO A 153 5.47 11.19 10.00
C PRO A 153 5.81 12.62 9.58
N ASP A 154 5.95 12.89 8.27
CA ASP A 154 6.23 14.24 7.78
C ASP A 154 4.97 15.14 7.79
N HIS A 155 3.76 14.54 7.88
CA HIS A 155 2.48 15.26 7.82
C HIS A 155 2.15 16.00 9.13
N PRO A 156 1.69 17.27 9.09
CA PRO A 156 1.40 18.07 10.30
C PRO A 156 0.46 17.39 11.29
N ILE A 157 -0.63 16.78 10.81
CA ILE A 157 -1.57 16.05 11.68
C ILE A 157 -0.89 14.90 12.44
N ILE A 158 0.03 14.17 11.80
CA ILE A 158 0.71 13.04 12.44
C ILE A 158 1.74 13.55 13.46
N LYS A 159 2.43 14.65 13.16
CA LYS A 159 3.33 15.32 14.12
C LYS A 159 2.58 15.81 15.34
N ASP A 160 1.43 16.45 15.15
CA ASP A 160 0.58 16.95 16.23
C ASP A 160 0.04 15.81 17.10
N LEU A 161 -0.33 14.68 16.50
CA LEU A 161 -0.73 13.49 17.24
C LEU A 161 0.43 12.87 18.03
N ASN A 162 1.66 12.94 17.51
CA ASN A 162 2.84 12.39 18.19
C ASN A 162 3.19 13.16 19.48
N VAL A 163 3.03 14.49 19.47
CA VAL A 163 3.36 15.35 20.62
C VAL A 163 2.23 15.46 21.66
N ARG A 164 1.04 14.92 21.36
CA ARG A 164 -0.10 14.84 22.29
C ARG A 164 -0.30 13.38 22.71
N PRO A 165 0.58 12.83 23.56
CA PRO A 165 0.36 11.49 24.09
C PRO A 165 -0.94 11.49 24.91
N CYS A 166 -1.90 10.69 24.47
CA CYS A 166 -3.08 10.29 25.26
C CYS A 166 -2.68 9.17 26.22
#